data_AF-A0A0G2GZP6-F1
#
_entry.id   AF-A0A0G2GZP6-F1
#
_cell.length_a   1.000
_cell.length_b   1.000
_cell.length_c   1.000
_cell.angle_alpha   90.00
_cell.angle_beta   90.00
_cell.angle_gamma   90.00
#
_symmetry.space_group_name_H-M   'P 1'
#
loop_
_entity.id
_entity.type
_entity.pdbx_description
1 polymer ?
#
loop_
_entity_poly.entity_id
_entity_poly.type
_entity_poly.pdbx_seq_one_letter_code
_entity_poly.pdbx_strand_id
1 'polypeptide(L)'
;MLAAQEAKALEDLNSAFYFTSTEIETPIDGERMEEHIMPYSLRLQALHLQSIGFGDPRRGVSSLYDLGLECREHIGLPSTTKEDRDMWRERLQDLGIRIVNALVEMGDFDTAKRTLLSQLPTDGQDVNTLTRLTLLLLKIGDIATARRLLETHAAESNNMLQALLAVSEGRWEEAVQLWKTMLAKPGKTDEHIIVKQNLAVALLYTGRLPEARKMLEDLVDSGRGFQSLTFNLATIYELSTTNAHASKRGLAARVAKQPGNVGQNWGRNNVDFKL
;
A
#
# COMPACT_ATOMS: atom_id res chain seq x y z
N MET A 1 14.69 11.47 6.21
CA MET A 1 14.47 12.11 7.53
C MET A 1 14.50 13.64 7.45
N LEU A 2 15.39 14.25 6.66
CA LEU A 2 15.45 15.72 6.48
C LEU A 2 14.10 16.34 6.05
N ALA A 3 13.49 15.83 4.98
CA ALA A 3 12.21 16.34 4.48
C ALA A 3 11.05 16.27 5.49
N ALA A 4 11.05 15.26 6.37
CA ALA A 4 10.04 15.14 7.44
C ALA A 4 10.28 16.14 8.59
N GLN A 5 11.53 16.54 8.81
CA GLN A 5 11.86 17.62 9.76
C GLN A 5 11.52 18.99 9.18
N GLU A 6 11.82 19.22 7.90
CA GLU A 6 11.47 20.45 7.19
C GLU A 6 9.96 20.65 7.12
N ALA A 7 9.18 19.59 6.86
CA ALA A 7 7.73 19.66 6.82
C ALA A 7 7.10 20.07 8.17
N LYS A 8 7.78 19.84 9.30
CA LYS A 8 7.30 20.33 10.62
C LYS A 8 7.33 21.84 10.73
N ALA A 9 8.26 22.50 10.03
CA ALA A 9 8.37 23.95 10.04
C ALA A 9 7.19 24.64 9.34
N LEU A 10 6.38 23.90 8.56
CA LEU A 10 5.14 24.39 7.97
C LEU A 10 3.98 24.44 9.00
N GLU A 11 4.18 23.93 10.21
CA GLU A 11 3.21 23.97 11.32
C GLU A 11 1.81 23.48 10.90
N ASP A 12 0.75 24.22 11.24
CA ASP A 12 -0.62 23.86 10.91
C ASP A 12 -1.02 24.40 9.53
N LEU A 13 -1.15 23.50 8.56
CA LEU A 13 -1.59 23.83 7.20
C LEU A 13 -3.05 24.25 7.11
N ASN A 14 -3.85 24.02 8.15
CA ASN A 14 -5.24 24.49 8.22
C ASN A 14 -5.34 25.90 8.83
N SER A 15 -4.21 26.53 9.18
CA SER A 15 -4.19 27.90 9.70
C SER A 15 -4.62 28.91 8.63
N ALA A 16 -5.39 29.92 9.04
CA ALA A 16 -5.80 31.05 8.19
C ALA A 16 -4.62 31.76 7.50
N PHE A 17 -3.40 31.63 8.03
CA PHE A 17 -2.17 32.12 7.39
C PHE A 17 -1.99 31.60 5.96
N TYR A 18 -2.42 30.37 5.68
CA TYR A 18 -2.24 29.73 4.37
C TYR A 18 -3.38 30.01 3.38
N PHE A 19 -4.39 30.76 3.79
CA PHE A 19 -5.56 31.05 2.98
C PHE A 19 -5.56 32.49 2.52
N THR A 20 -5.77 32.69 1.22
CA THR A 20 -6.00 34.00 0.62
C THR A 20 -7.48 34.16 0.38
N SER A 21 -8.09 35.19 1.00
CA SER A 21 -9.45 35.60 0.69
C SER A 21 -9.44 36.34 -0.64
N THR A 22 -9.64 35.63 -1.75
CA THR A 22 -9.92 36.29 -3.01
C THR A 22 -11.41 36.65 -2.99
N GLU A 23 -11.74 37.94 -2.88
CA GLU A 23 -13.10 38.40 -3.11
C GLU A 23 -13.39 38.21 -4.60
N ILE A 24 -13.91 37.03 -4.96
CA ILE A 24 -14.45 36.83 -6.28
C ILE A 24 -15.77 37.60 -6.28
N GLU A 25 -15.81 38.73 -6.98
CA GLU A 25 -17.06 39.42 -7.33
C GLU A 25 -17.90 38.47 -8.21
N THR A 26 -18.59 37.53 -7.57
CA THR A 26 -19.61 36.72 -8.22
C THR A 26 -20.92 37.52 -8.23
N PRO A 27 -21.83 37.29 -9.20
CA PRO A 27 -23.12 38.01 -9.27
C PRO A 27 -24.07 37.73 -8.09
N ILE A 28 -23.65 36.85 -7.18
CA ILE A 28 -24.38 36.44 -5.99
C ILE A 28 -23.54 36.91 -4.80
N ASP A 29 -23.96 38.02 -4.19
CA ASP A 29 -23.36 38.57 -2.98
C ASP A 29 -23.17 37.45 -1.92
N GLY A 30 -21.91 37.12 -1.59
CA GLY A 30 -21.59 36.35 -0.37
C GLY A 30 -20.76 35.07 -0.49
N GLU A 31 -20.41 34.55 -1.67
CA GLU A 31 -19.51 33.39 -1.77
C GLU A 31 -18.03 33.82 -1.64
N ARG A 32 -17.52 33.91 -0.40
CA ARG A 32 -16.08 34.05 -0.13
C ARG A 32 -15.41 32.68 -0.19
N MET A 33 -14.64 32.42 -1.24
CA MET A 33 -13.81 31.23 -1.32
C MET A 33 -12.38 31.59 -0.89
N GLU A 34 -11.94 30.96 0.19
CA GLU A 34 -10.56 31.04 0.64
C GLU A 34 -9.71 30.08 -0.18
N GLU A 35 -8.78 30.60 -0.98
CA GLU A 35 -7.87 29.77 -1.76
C GLU A 35 -6.63 29.47 -0.93
N HIS A 36 -6.29 28.19 -0.78
CA HIS A 36 -5.08 27.78 -0.09
C HIS A 36 -3.86 28.09 -0.97
N ILE A 37 -2.90 28.86 -0.45
CA ILE A 37 -1.70 29.34 -1.16
C ILE A 37 -0.85 28.17 -1.69
N MET A 38 -0.84 27.07 -0.94
CA MET A 38 -0.12 25.85 -1.34
C MET A 38 -0.96 24.96 -2.29
N PRO A 39 -0.40 24.50 -3.41
CA PRO A 39 -1.08 23.56 -4.31
C PRO A 39 -1.49 22.25 -3.62
N TYR A 40 -2.61 21.67 -4.06
CA TYR A 40 -3.19 20.45 -3.49
C TYR A 40 -2.19 19.27 -3.37
N SER A 41 -1.40 19.02 -4.42
CA SER A 41 -0.40 17.94 -4.41
C SER A 41 0.69 18.15 -3.35
N LEU A 42 1.09 19.40 -3.11
CA LEU A 42 2.08 19.74 -2.10
C LEU A 42 1.49 19.66 -0.69
N ARG A 43 0.21 20.01 -0.50
CA ARG A 43 -0.53 19.76 0.76
C ARG A 43 -0.57 18.29 1.12
N LEU A 44 -0.93 17.41 0.18
CA LEU A 44 -0.92 15.97 0.43
C LEU A 44 0.46 15.46 0.86
N GLN A 45 1.52 15.91 0.19
CA GLN A 45 2.88 15.51 0.50
C GLN A 45 3.33 16.04 1.88
N ALA A 46 3.02 17.31 2.18
CA ALA A 46 3.37 17.93 3.44
C ALA A 46 2.65 17.25 4.61
N LEU A 47 1.34 16.98 4.50
CA LEU A 47 0.57 16.26 5.52
C LEU A 47 1.13 14.86 5.80
N HIS A 48 1.50 14.11 4.75
CA HIS A 48 2.13 12.81 4.91
C HIS A 48 3.48 12.90 5.63
N LEU A 49 4.33 13.86 5.23
CA LEU A 49 5.64 14.09 5.85
C LEU A 49 5.53 14.58 7.29
N GLN A 50 4.53 15.40 7.62
CA GLN A 50 4.25 15.86 8.98
C GLN A 50 3.82 14.69 9.87
N SER A 51 2.92 13.81 9.39
CA SER A 51 2.54 12.59 10.11
C SER A 51 3.77 11.73 10.46
N ILE A 52 4.65 11.50 9.48
CA ILE A 52 5.92 10.78 9.71
C ILE A 52 6.83 11.55 10.67
N GLY A 53 6.98 12.85 10.48
CA GLY A 53 7.87 13.69 11.27
C GLY A 53 7.47 13.73 12.74
N PHE A 54 6.20 13.99 13.02
CA PHE A 54 5.65 14.04 14.39
C PHE A 54 5.52 12.64 15.01
N GLY A 55 5.53 11.58 14.19
CA GLY A 55 5.32 10.21 14.65
C GLY A 55 3.89 9.97 15.14
N ASP A 56 2.93 10.80 14.71
CA ASP A 56 1.54 10.73 15.10
C ASP A 56 0.65 10.41 13.89
N PRO A 57 0.31 9.13 13.67
CA PRO A 57 -0.53 8.72 12.56
C PRO A 57 -1.98 9.24 12.69
N ARG A 58 -2.48 9.50 13.90
CA ARG A 58 -3.85 10.00 14.12
C ARG A 58 -4.00 11.41 13.56
N ARG A 59 -2.99 12.26 13.82
CA ARG A 59 -2.94 13.60 13.24
C ARG A 59 -2.94 13.55 11.72
N GLY A 60 -2.17 12.64 11.13
CA GLY A 60 -2.17 12.42 9.68
C GLY A 60 -3.55 12.04 9.14
N VAL A 61 -4.25 11.10 9.79
CA VAL A 61 -5.61 10.71 9.40
C VAL A 61 -6.59 11.88 9.51
N SER A 62 -6.56 12.63 10.61
CA SER A 62 -7.44 13.80 10.82
C SER A 62 -7.26 14.83 9.71
N SER A 63 -6.02 15.22 9.40
CA SER A 63 -5.75 16.22 8.36
C SER A 63 -6.16 15.76 6.96
N LEU A 64 -6.12 14.45 6.68
CA LEU A 64 -6.65 13.90 5.42
C LEU A 64 -8.18 13.95 5.39
N TYR A 65 -8.87 13.77 6.53
CA TYR A 65 -10.32 13.95 6.60
C TYR A 65 -10.73 15.42 6.40
N ASP A 66 -9.98 16.37 6.98
CA ASP A 66 -10.21 17.81 6.82
C ASP A 66 -10.11 18.20 5.33
N LEU A 67 -9.06 17.76 4.65
CA LEU A 67 -8.91 17.97 3.19
C LEU A 67 -10.04 17.29 2.39
N GLY A 68 -10.59 16.19 2.90
CA GLY A 68 -11.71 15.51 2.29
C GLY A 68 -13.04 16.23 2.49
N LEU A 69 -13.17 17.05 3.53
CA LEU A 69 -14.31 17.95 3.72
C LEU A 69 -14.23 19.10 2.70
N GLU A 70 -13.07 19.74 2.57
CA GLU A 70 -12.79 20.78 1.59
C GLU A 70 -13.11 20.31 0.15
N CYS A 71 -12.64 19.12 -0.23
CA CYS A 71 -12.96 18.54 -1.54
C CYS A 71 -14.48 18.41 -1.76
N ARG A 72 -15.25 18.03 -0.73
CA ARG A 72 -16.72 17.91 -0.83
C ARG A 72 -17.41 19.26 -0.92
N GLU A 73 -16.90 20.27 -0.21
CA GLU A 73 -17.39 21.64 -0.30
C GLU A 73 -17.25 22.17 -1.74
N HIS A 74 -16.06 22.03 -2.34
CA HIS A 74 -15.85 22.44 -3.74
C HIS A 74 -16.72 21.68 -4.76
N ILE A 75 -17.04 20.42 -4.50
CA ILE A 75 -17.96 19.63 -5.35
C ILE A 75 -19.41 20.13 -5.21
N GLY A 76 -19.82 20.51 -4.00
CA GLY A 76 -21.19 20.91 -3.66
C GLY A 76 -21.55 22.34 -4.07
N LEU A 77 -20.56 23.18 -4.35
CA LEU A 77 -20.77 24.58 -4.72
C LEU A 77 -21.51 24.72 -6.07
N PRO A 78 -22.55 25.60 -6.14
CA PRO A 78 -23.28 25.86 -7.39
C PRO A 78 -22.44 26.54 -8.47
N SER A 79 -21.45 27.35 -8.05
CA SER A 79 -20.56 28.14 -8.90
C SER A 79 -19.44 27.32 -9.55
N THR A 80 -19.20 26.08 -9.11
CA THR A 80 -18.13 25.23 -9.63
C THR A 80 -18.43 24.73 -11.04
N THR A 81 -17.48 24.93 -11.96
CA THR A 81 -17.56 24.42 -13.34
C THR A 81 -17.66 22.89 -13.37
N LYS A 82 -18.06 22.31 -14.51
CA LYS A 82 -18.14 20.85 -14.62
C LYS A 82 -16.73 20.24 -14.51
N GLU A 83 -15.77 20.85 -15.18
CA GLU A 83 -14.36 20.44 -15.21
C GLU A 83 -13.75 20.48 -13.80
N ASP A 84 -13.99 21.55 -13.04
CA ASP A 84 -13.50 21.66 -11.67
C ASP A 84 -14.17 20.64 -10.75
N ARG A 85 -15.47 20.39 -10.90
CA ARG A 85 -16.17 19.34 -10.13
C ARG A 85 -15.59 17.95 -10.40
N ASP A 86 -15.28 17.63 -11.65
CA ASP A 86 -14.68 16.35 -12.02
C ASP A 86 -13.26 16.21 -11.45
N MET A 87 -12.47 17.30 -11.49
CA MET A 87 -11.16 17.34 -10.82
C MET A 87 -11.27 17.12 -9.30
N TRP A 88 -12.20 17.78 -8.60
CA TRP A 88 -12.36 17.60 -7.16
C TRP A 88 -12.89 16.21 -6.79
N ARG A 89 -13.71 15.58 -7.64
CA ARG A 89 -14.13 14.18 -7.48
C ARG A 89 -12.94 13.22 -7.58
N GLU A 90 -12.07 13.41 -8.56
CA GLU A 90 -10.85 12.60 -8.70
C GLU A 90 -9.94 12.75 -7.46
N ARG A 91 -9.75 13.99 -6.99
CA ARG A 91 -9.02 14.29 -5.75
C ARG A 91 -9.62 13.59 -4.53
N LEU A 92 -10.94 13.61 -4.38
CA LEU A 92 -11.64 12.96 -3.29
C LEU A 92 -11.49 11.42 -3.33
N GLN A 93 -11.51 10.83 -4.52
CA GLN A 93 -11.26 9.39 -4.71
C GLN A 93 -9.82 9.01 -4.32
N ASP A 94 -8.81 9.74 -4.82
CA ASP A 94 -7.40 9.51 -4.45
C ASP A 94 -7.18 9.66 -2.94
N LEU A 95 -7.76 10.71 -2.35
CA LEU A 95 -7.70 10.96 -0.91
C LEU A 95 -8.34 9.83 -0.11
N GLY A 96 -9.44 9.28 -0.59
CA GLY A 96 -10.09 8.10 -0.03
C GLY A 96 -9.13 6.91 0.13
N ILE A 97 -8.31 6.63 -0.90
CA ILE A 97 -7.32 5.55 -0.84
C ILE A 97 -6.17 5.89 0.14
N ARG A 98 -5.76 7.16 0.21
CA ARG A 98 -4.73 7.61 1.18
C ARG A 98 -5.21 7.48 2.62
N ILE A 99 -6.47 7.82 2.90
CA ILE A 99 -7.10 7.64 4.21
C ILE A 99 -7.09 6.16 4.57
N VAL A 100 -7.51 5.27 3.66
CA VAL A 100 -7.47 3.81 3.89
C VAL A 100 -6.04 3.34 4.23
N ASN A 101 -5.02 3.82 3.51
CA ASN A 101 -3.63 3.48 3.82
C ASN A 101 -3.20 3.97 5.22
N ALA A 102 -3.55 5.20 5.58
CA ALA A 102 -3.22 5.78 6.88
C ALA A 102 -3.95 5.04 8.04
N LEU A 103 -5.20 4.63 7.84
CA LEU A 103 -5.95 3.81 8.81
C LEU A 103 -5.30 2.43 8.99
N VAL A 104 -4.86 1.79 7.90
CA VAL A 104 -4.14 0.51 7.93
C VAL A 104 -2.80 0.62 8.67
N GLU A 105 -2.10 1.76 8.54
CA GLU A 105 -0.86 2.05 9.29
C GLU A 105 -1.12 2.26 10.78
N MET A 106 -2.23 2.91 11.11
CA MET A 106 -2.67 3.14 12.49
C MET A 106 -3.21 1.86 13.15
N GLY A 107 -3.52 0.82 12.36
CA GLY A 107 -4.12 -0.43 12.84
C GLY A 107 -5.64 -0.38 12.98
N ASP A 108 -6.30 0.69 12.54
CA ASP A 108 -7.77 0.79 12.51
C ASP A 108 -8.31 0.13 11.23
N PHE A 109 -8.34 -1.19 11.24
CA PHE A 109 -8.75 -1.97 10.08
C PHE A 109 -10.27 -1.94 9.83
N ASP A 110 -11.07 -1.77 10.88
CA ASP A 110 -12.53 -1.71 10.77
C ASP A 110 -12.97 -0.46 10.00
N THR A 111 -12.43 0.71 10.35
CA THR A 111 -12.70 1.95 9.63
C THR A 111 -12.14 1.91 8.21
N ALA A 112 -10.94 1.32 8.02
CA ALA A 112 -10.36 1.13 6.69
C ALA A 112 -11.27 0.28 5.79
N LYS A 113 -11.79 -0.84 6.31
CA LYS A 113 -12.72 -1.74 5.60
C LYS A 113 -14.01 -1.02 5.22
N ARG A 114 -14.63 -0.30 6.15
CA ARG A 114 -15.87 0.48 5.88
C ARG A 114 -15.66 1.54 4.82
N THR A 115 -14.54 2.28 4.91
CA THR A 115 -14.19 3.33 3.95
C THR A 115 -14.02 2.75 2.55
N LEU A 116 -13.30 1.64 2.40
CA LEU A 116 -13.08 1.01 1.10
C LEU A 116 -14.35 0.36 0.54
N LEU A 117 -15.20 -0.21 1.39
CA LEU A 117 -16.53 -0.71 0.98
C LEU A 117 -17.43 0.42 0.44
N SER A 118 -17.39 1.60 1.05
CA SER A 118 -18.17 2.76 0.58
C SER A 118 -17.71 3.30 -0.78
N GLN A 119 -16.50 2.92 -1.21
CA GLN A 119 -15.92 3.29 -2.50
C GLN A 119 -16.13 2.23 -3.57
N LEU A 120 -16.68 1.06 -3.23
CA LEU A 120 -16.91 0.00 -4.19
C LEU A 120 -18.00 0.46 -5.19
N PRO A 121 -17.70 0.51 -6.51
CA PRO A 121 -18.69 0.93 -7.48
C PRO A 121 -19.82 -0.10 -7.57
N THR A 122 -21.05 0.39 -7.71
CA THR A 122 -22.25 -0.46 -7.89
C THR A 122 -22.16 -1.32 -9.16
N ASP A 123 -21.40 -0.85 -10.17
CA ASP A 123 -21.32 -1.46 -11.50
C ASP A 123 -20.14 -2.45 -11.66
N GLY A 124 -19.40 -2.75 -10.58
CA GLY A 124 -18.41 -3.84 -10.55
C GLY A 124 -17.11 -3.63 -11.33
N GLN A 125 -16.84 -2.44 -11.89
CA GLN A 125 -15.73 -2.20 -12.83
C GLN A 125 -14.37 -1.82 -12.19
N ASP A 126 -14.29 -1.60 -10.87
CA ASP A 126 -13.01 -1.20 -10.25
C ASP A 126 -12.23 -2.38 -9.66
N VAL A 127 -11.47 -3.03 -10.55
CA VAL A 127 -10.56 -4.14 -10.22
C VAL A 127 -9.53 -3.74 -9.16
N ASN A 128 -9.11 -2.47 -9.12
CA ASN A 128 -8.12 -2.01 -8.14
C ASN A 128 -8.72 -1.92 -6.74
N THR A 129 -9.91 -1.36 -6.60
CA THR A 129 -10.62 -1.30 -5.31
C THR A 129 -10.98 -2.70 -4.81
N LEU A 130 -11.43 -3.59 -5.71
CA LEU A 130 -11.65 -5.00 -5.40
C LEU A 130 -10.38 -5.69 -4.88
N THR A 131 -9.24 -5.44 -5.55
CA THR A 131 -7.93 -5.99 -5.16
C THR A 131 -7.53 -5.48 -3.77
N ARG A 132 -7.61 -4.17 -3.53
CA ARG A 132 -7.29 -3.57 -2.23
C ARG A 132 -8.17 -4.13 -1.11
N LEU A 133 -9.47 -4.29 -1.38
CA LEU A 133 -10.42 -4.79 -0.40
C LEU A 133 -10.15 -6.25 -0.07
N THR A 134 -9.94 -7.08 -1.08
CA THR A 134 -9.54 -8.48 -0.89
C THR A 134 -8.27 -8.58 -0.06
N LEU A 135 -7.22 -7.82 -0.40
CA LEU A 135 -5.96 -7.83 0.36
C LEU A 135 -6.14 -7.38 1.82
N LEU A 136 -6.97 -6.36 2.07
CA LEU A 136 -7.29 -5.91 3.42
C LEU A 136 -8.04 -7.00 4.20
N LEU A 137 -9.04 -7.64 3.59
CA LEU A 137 -9.82 -8.72 4.21
C LEU A 137 -8.93 -9.92 4.58
N LEU A 138 -8.01 -10.31 3.69
CA LEU A 138 -7.03 -11.36 3.97
C LEU A 138 -6.08 -10.96 5.11
N LYS A 139 -5.62 -9.69 5.14
CA LYS A 139 -4.74 -9.18 6.20
C LYS A 139 -5.40 -9.21 7.59
N ILE A 140 -6.70 -8.91 7.68
CA ILE A 140 -7.44 -8.94 8.96
C ILE A 140 -7.91 -10.34 9.35
N GLY A 141 -7.80 -11.32 8.45
CA GLY A 141 -8.27 -12.69 8.67
C GLY A 141 -9.76 -12.92 8.36
N ASP A 142 -10.45 -11.98 7.70
CA ASP A 142 -11.83 -12.15 7.24
C ASP A 142 -11.87 -12.92 5.92
N ILE A 143 -11.43 -14.18 6.00
CA ILE A 143 -11.26 -15.09 4.85
C ILE A 143 -12.61 -15.39 4.19
N ALA A 144 -13.68 -15.54 4.97
CA ALA A 144 -15.02 -15.83 4.46
C ALA A 144 -15.54 -14.71 3.55
N THR A 145 -15.37 -13.45 3.95
CA THR A 145 -15.78 -12.32 3.11
C THR A 145 -14.89 -12.18 1.89
N ALA A 146 -13.58 -12.39 2.04
CA ALA A 146 -12.63 -12.36 0.92
C ALA A 146 -12.98 -13.40 -0.16
N ARG A 147 -13.30 -14.64 0.26
CA ARG A 147 -13.74 -15.71 -0.64
C ARG A 147 -14.99 -15.30 -1.43
N ARG A 148 -16.05 -14.91 -0.72
CA ARG A 148 -17.32 -14.50 -1.37
C ARG A 148 -17.11 -13.35 -2.34
N LEU A 149 -16.26 -12.39 -1.98
CA LEU A 149 -15.96 -11.24 -2.82
C LEU A 149 -15.29 -11.66 -4.14
N LEU A 150 -14.31 -12.57 -4.07
CA LEU A 150 -13.63 -13.12 -5.24
C LEU A 150 -14.52 -14.03 -6.09
N GLU A 151 -15.42 -14.81 -5.48
CA GLU A 151 -16.41 -15.63 -6.20
C GLU A 151 -17.43 -14.76 -6.95
N THR A 152 -17.86 -13.65 -6.34
CA THR A 152 -18.81 -12.70 -6.95
C THR A 152 -18.19 -11.97 -8.14
N HIS A 153 -16.88 -11.69 -8.09
CA HIS A 153 -16.12 -10.97 -9.13
C HIS A 153 -15.08 -11.90 -9.78
N ALA A 154 -15.51 -13.12 -10.12
CA ALA A 154 -14.61 -14.15 -10.63
C ALA A 154 -13.96 -13.78 -11.98
N ALA A 155 -14.62 -12.96 -12.79
CA ALA A 155 -14.09 -12.48 -14.08
C ALA A 155 -12.93 -11.48 -13.89
N GLU A 156 -12.97 -10.69 -12.81
CA GLU A 156 -11.99 -9.68 -12.45
C GLU A 156 -10.91 -10.20 -11.49
N SER A 157 -11.15 -11.36 -10.87
CA SER A 157 -10.25 -11.99 -9.89
C SER A 157 -8.95 -12.45 -10.55
N ASN A 158 -7.83 -11.78 -10.23
CA ASN A 158 -6.49 -12.22 -10.63
C ASN A 158 -6.06 -13.48 -9.85
N ASN A 159 -5.38 -14.43 -10.52
CA ASN A 159 -4.72 -15.60 -9.93
C ASN A 159 -3.90 -15.29 -8.67
N MET A 160 -3.31 -14.09 -8.58
CA MET A 160 -2.61 -13.63 -7.37
C MET A 160 -3.51 -13.66 -6.13
N LEU A 161 -4.73 -13.12 -6.23
CA LEU A 161 -5.68 -13.05 -5.12
C LEU A 161 -6.18 -14.43 -4.74
N GLN A 162 -6.43 -15.30 -5.73
CA GLN A 162 -6.81 -16.70 -5.49
C GLN A 162 -5.70 -17.47 -4.77
N ALA A 163 -4.45 -17.28 -5.16
CA ALA A 163 -3.31 -17.94 -4.52
C ALA A 163 -3.09 -17.44 -3.09
N LEU A 164 -3.27 -16.13 -2.84
CA LEU A 164 -3.25 -15.58 -1.48
C LEU A 164 -4.40 -16.10 -0.62
N LEU A 165 -5.62 -16.24 -1.18
CA LEU A 165 -6.74 -16.86 -0.49
C LEU A 165 -6.44 -18.32 -0.12
N ALA A 166 -5.89 -19.10 -1.06
CA ALA A 166 -5.47 -20.48 -0.81
C ALA A 166 -4.43 -20.56 0.32
N VAL A 167 -3.44 -19.65 0.34
CA VAL A 167 -2.48 -19.52 1.45
C VAL A 167 -3.18 -19.23 2.77
N SER A 168 -4.10 -18.26 2.81
CA SER A 168 -4.84 -17.90 4.03
C SER A 168 -5.70 -19.04 4.57
N GLU A 169 -6.09 -19.99 3.72
CA GLU A 169 -6.89 -21.16 4.07
C GLU A 169 -6.05 -22.41 4.37
N GLY A 170 -4.72 -22.31 4.29
CA GLY A 170 -3.82 -23.45 4.45
C GLY A 170 -3.87 -24.45 3.29
N ARG A 171 -4.45 -24.08 2.13
CA ARG A 171 -4.46 -24.87 0.90
C ARG A 171 -3.13 -24.68 0.15
N TRP A 172 -2.04 -25.14 0.73
CA TRP A 172 -0.68 -24.85 0.27
C TRP A 172 -0.35 -25.43 -1.11
N GLU A 173 -0.78 -26.66 -1.40
CA GLU A 173 -0.56 -27.31 -2.69
C GLU A 173 -1.24 -26.55 -3.83
N GLU A 174 -2.47 -26.09 -3.60
CA GLU A 174 -3.23 -25.26 -4.54
C GLU A 174 -2.52 -23.93 -4.78
N ALA A 175 -2.08 -23.25 -3.72
CA ALA A 175 -1.28 -22.04 -3.84
C ALA A 175 -0.01 -22.25 -4.68
N VAL A 176 0.69 -23.37 -4.49
CA VAL A 176 1.86 -23.72 -5.32
C VAL A 176 1.50 -23.85 -6.79
N GLN A 177 0.39 -24.51 -7.14
CA GLN A 177 -0.03 -24.65 -8.53
C GLN A 177 -0.41 -23.30 -9.15
N LEU A 178 -1.13 -22.46 -8.40
CA LEU A 178 -1.51 -21.12 -8.86
C LEU A 178 -0.26 -20.25 -9.10
N TRP A 179 0.71 -20.26 -8.19
CA TRP A 179 1.97 -19.52 -8.37
C TRP A 179 2.80 -20.03 -9.55
N LYS A 180 2.93 -21.35 -9.73
CA LYS A 180 3.63 -21.94 -10.88
C LYS A 180 2.95 -21.56 -12.20
N THR A 181 1.62 -21.57 -12.23
CA THR A 181 0.83 -21.15 -13.39
C THR A 181 1.08 -19.67 -13.73
N MET A 182 1.22 -18.80 -12.73
CA MET A 182 1.56 -17.39 -12.96
C MET A 182 2.98 -17.23 -13.53
N LEU A 183 3.98 -17.95 -13.00
CA LEU A 183 5.35 -17.88 -13.52
C LEU A 183 5.53 -18.44 -14.94
N ALA A 184 4.60 -19.30 -15.40
CA ALA A 184 4.60 -19.82 -16.75
C ALA A 184 4.16 -18.79 -17.80
N LYS A 185 3.46 -17.73 -17.39
CA LYS A 185 3.01 -16.65 -18.28
C LYS A 185 4.11 -15.60 -18.41
N PRO A 186 4.24 -14.93 -19.59
CA PRO A 186 5.08 -13.75 -19.68
C PRO A 186 4.51 -12.65 -18.80
N GLY A 187 5.34 -12.07 -17.94
CA GLY A 187 4.93 -11.06 -16.97
C GLY A 187 6.04 -10.05 -16.69
N LYS A 188 5.70 -8.98 -15.95
CA LYS A 188 6.68 -7.97 -15.54
C LYS A 188 7.69 -8.60 -14.58
N THR A 189 8.96 -8.23 -14.71
CA THR A 189 10.05 -8.76 -13.88
C THR A 189 9.76 -8.63 -12.39
N ASP A 190 9.17 -7.50 -11.96
CA ASP A 190 8.88 -7.24 -10.55
C ASP A 190 7.75 -8.12 -10.01
N GLU A 191 6.69 -8.35 -10.79
CA GLU A 191 5.61 -9.26 -10.41
C GLU A 191 6.14 -10.69 -10.22
N HIS A 192 7.03 -11.15 -11.09
CA HIS A 192 7.65 -12.46 -10.98
C HIS A 192 8.51 -12.60 -9.71
N ILE A 193 9.11 -11.53 -9.19
CA ILE A 193 9.86 -11.56 -7.93
C ILE A 193 8.92 -11.86 -6.75
N ILE A 194 7.77 -11.18 -6.69
CA ILE A 194 6.73 -11.42 -5.66
C ILE A 194 6.23 -12.85 -5.74
N VAL A 195 5.86 -13.29 -6.95
CA VAL A 195 5.32 -14.63 -7.16
C VAL A 195 6.33 -15.70 -6.76
N LYS A 196 7.61 -15.55 -7.11
CA LYS A 196 8.67 -16.48 -6.69
C LYS A 196 8.84 -16.49 -5.17
N GLN A 197 8.81 -15.34 -4.51
CA GLN A 197 8.90 -15.29 -3.04
C GLN A 197 7.71 -16.02 -2.38
N ASN A 198 6.48 -15.75 -2.82
CA ASN A 198 5.28 -16.38 -2.29
C ASN A 198 5.24 -17.88 -2.60
N LEU A 199 5.72 -18.29 -3.78
CA LEU A 199 5.91 -19.69 -4.14
C LEU A 199 6.91 -20.37 -3.21
N ALA A 200 8.05 -19.75 -2.93
CA ALA A 200 9.03 -20.30 -2.00
C ALA A 200 8.45 -20.51 -0.59
N VAL A 201 7.61 -19.58 -0.11
CA VAL A 201 6.88 -19.75 1.16
C VAL A 201 5.91 -20.94 1.08
N ALA A 202 5.12 -21.06 0.02
CA ALA A 202 4.21 -22.20 -0.13
C ALA A 202 4.96 -23.54 -0.28
N LEU A 203 6.13 -23.55 -0.94
CA LEU A 203 7.02 -24.71 -1.02
C LEU A 203 7.57 -25.11 0.35
N LEU A 204 7.92 -24.14 1.20
CA LEU A 204 8.32 -24.38 2.58
C LEU A 204 7.20 -25.09 3.37
N TYR A 205 5.96 -24.58 3.32
CA TYR A 205 4.81 -25.18 4.02
C TYR A 205 4.42 -26.57 3.50
N THR A 206 4.83 -26.93 2.28
CA THR A 206 4.65 -28.27 1.70
C THR A 206 5.88 -29.16 1.84
N GLY A 207 6.87 -28.78 2.66
CA GLY A 207 8.06 -29.58 2.96
C GLY A 207 9.13 -29.61 1.86
N ARG A 208 8.99 -28.82 0.80
CA ARG A 208 9.93 -28.75 -0.34
C ARG A 208 11.04 -27.72 -0.11
N LEU A 209 11.72 -27.83 1.03
CA LEU A 209 12.75 -26.88 1.47
C LEU A 209 13.89 -26.67 0.45
N PRO A 210 14.42 -27.71 -0.22
CA PRO A 210 15.50 -27.51 -1.20
C PRO A 210 15.08 -26.65 -2.40
N GLU A 211 13.84 -26.82 -2.89
CA GLU A 211 13.29 -26.02 -3.99
C GLU A 211 13.06 -24.56 -3.55
N ALA A 212 12.48 -24.37 -2.36
CA ALA A 212 12.26 -23.06 -1.76
C ALA A 212 13.59 -22.30 -1.54
N ARG A 213 14.59 -23.00 -0.99
CA ARG A 213 15.94 -22.45 -0.74
C ARG A 213 16.57 -21.93 -2.02
N LYS A 214 16.66 -22.80 -3.03
CA LYS A 214 17.28 -22.46 -4.31
C LYS A 214 16.59 -21.25 -4.94
N MET A 215 15.26 -21.23 -4.92
CA MET A 215 14.48 -20.13 -5.49
C MET A 215 14.78 -18.78 -4.82
N LEU A 216 14.90 -18.74 -3.49
CA LEU A 216 15.24 -17.51 -2.78
C LEU A 216 16.73 -17.13 -2.93
N GLU A 217 17.63 -18.10 -2.96
CA GLU A 217 19.06 -17.86 -3.23
C GLU A 217 19.26 -17.23 -4.61
N ASP A 218 18.63 -17.79 -5.65
CA ASP A 218 18.67 -17.26 -7.02
C ASP A 218 18.17 -15.81 -7.09
N LEU A 219 17.11 -15.47 -6.33
CA LEU A 219 16.61 -14.09 -6.27
C LEU A 219 17.63 -13.15 -5.61
N VAL A 220 18.24 -13.53 -4.48
CA VAL A 220 19.29 -12.73 -3.85
C VAL A 220 20.48 -12.56 -4.79
N ASP A 221 20.93 -13.64 -5.44
CA ASP A 221 22.10 -13.60 -6.32
C ASP A 221 21.85 -12.78 -7.59
N SER A 222 20.57 -12.62 -7.99
CA SER A 222 20.16 -11.68 -9.05
C SER A 222 20.08 -10.20 -8.62
N GLY A 223 20.52 -9.87 -7.40
CA GLY A 223 20.50 -8.50 -6.87
C GLY A 223 19.16 -8.05 -6.29
N ARG A 224 18.25 -9.00 -5.97
CA ARG A 224 16.90 -8.72 -5.48
C ARG A 224 16.75 -8.99 -3.98
N GLY A 225 17.65 -8.44 -3.17
CA GLY A 225 17.60 -8.50 -1.71
C GLY A 225 16.68 -7.43 -1.13
N PHE A 226 15.53 -7.84 -0.61
CA PHE A 226 14.64 -7.00 0.21
C PHE A 226 14.30 -7.71 1.53
N GLN A 227 13.75 -6.97 2.49
CA GLN A 227 13.63 -7.39 3.89
C GLN A 227 12.91 -8.75 4.04
N SER A 228 11.70 -8.87 3.50
CA SER A 228 10.91 -10.10 3.65
C SER A 228 11.53 -11.30 2.95
N LEU A 229 12.21 -11.09 1.81
CA LEU A 229 12.93 -12.16 1.11
C LEU A 229 14.13 -12.65 1.92
N THR A 230 14.90 -11.70 2.47
CA THR A 230 16.07 -11.99 3.31
C THR A 230 15.66 -12.73 4.58
N PHE A 231 14.56 -12.32 5.19
CA PHE A 231 13.98 -12.99 6.35
C PHE A 231 13.55 -14.42 6.02
N ASN A 232 12.79 -14.62 4.95
CA ASN A 232 12.32 -15.96 4.56
C ASN A 232 13.50 -16.91 4.26
N LEU A 233 14.55 -16.43 3.59
CA LEU A 233 15.74 -17.24 3.32
C LEU A 233 16.54 -17.55 4.60
N ALA A 234 16.62 -16.61 5.54
CA ALA A 234 17.20 -16.87 6.86
C ALA A 234 16.43 -17.96 7.62
N THR A 235 15.10 -17.93 7.58
CA THR A 235 14.24 -18.99 8.14
C THR A 235 14.51 -20.34 7.49
N ILE A 236 14.65 -20.39 6.16
CA ILE A 236 15.00 -21.63 5.47
C ILE A 236 16.37 -22.15 5.91
N TYR A 237 17.36 -21.29 6.14
CA TYR A 237 18.67 -21.73 6.66
C TYR A 237 18.57 -22.34 8.06
N GLU A 238 17.80 -21.74 8.97
CA GLU A 238 17.55 -22.33 10.29
C GLU A 238 16.93 -23.73 10.20
N LEU A 239 16.05 -23.95 9.23
CA LEU A 239 15.32 -25.22 9.07
C LEU A 239 16.10 -26.29 8.28
N SER A 240 17.08 -25.90 7.48
CA SER A 240 17.72 -26.80 6.50
C SER A 240 19.21 -27.05 6.72
N THR A 241 19.88 -26.34 7.63
CA THR A 241 21.32 -26.54 7.87
C THR A 241 21.71 -26.43 9.35
N THR A 242 22.69 -27.25 9.75
CA THR A 242 23.33 -27.18 11.07
C THR A 242 24.24 -25.97 11.24
N ASN A 243 24.63 -25.30 10.14
CA ASN A 243 25.45 -24.09 10.15
C ASN A 243 24.66 -22.86 9.65
N ALA A 244 23.47 -22.67 10.20
CA ALA A 244 22.60 -21.54 9.88
C ALA A 244 23.29 -20.19 10.16
N HIS A 245 24.06 -20.09 11.26
CA HIS A 245 24.80 -18.86 11.59
C HIS A 245 25.76 -18.41 10.49
N ALA A 246 26.59 -19.29 9.93
CA ALA A 246 27.47 -18.91 8.84
C ALA A 246 26.69 -18.53 7.57
N SER A 247 25.61 -19.26 7.27
CA SER A 247 24.78 -19.02 6.08
C SER A 247 24.07 -17.66 6.14
N LYS A 248 23.52 -17.29 7.31
CA LYS A 248 22.92 -15.98 7.55
C LYS A 248 23.93 -14.84 7.47
N ARG A 249 25.15 -15.02 8.00
CA ARG A 249 26.23 -14.02 7.84
C ARG A 249 26.60 -13.83 6.37
N GLY A 250 26.72 -14.92 5.61
CA GLY A 250 26.95 -14.87 4.17
C GLY A 250 25.83 -14.12 3.45
N LEU A 251 24.57 -14.42 3.76
CA LEU A 251 23.41 -13.73 3.21
C LEU A 251 23.44 -12.22 3.47
N ALA A 252 23.67 -11.80 4.71
CA ALA A 252 23.76 -10.39 5.07
C ALA A 252 24.86 -9.67 4.27
N ALA A 253 26.03 -10.31 4.12
CA ALA A 253 27.13 -9.78 3.32
C ALA A 253 26.79 -9.66 1.83
N ARG A 254 26.01 -10.60 1.26
CA ARG A 254 25.54 -10.51 -0.13
C ARG A 254 24.57 -9.36 -0.31
N VAL A 255 23.55 -9.25 0.55
CA VAL A 255 22.52 -8.21 0.46
C VAL A 255 23.13 -6.81 0.64
N ALA A 256 24.07 -6.65 1.58
CA ALA A 256 24.75 -5.36 1.81
C ALA A 256 25.59 -4.87 0.61
N LYS A 257 26.04 -5.77 -0.28
CA LYS A 257 26.79 -5.41 -1.50
C LYS A 257 25.89 -4.99 -2.66
N GLN A 258 24.58 -5.18 -2.55
CA GLN A 258 23.67 -4.86 -3.64
C GLN A 258 23.46 -3.35 -3.71
N PRO A 259 23.33 -2.76 -4.91
CA PRO A 259 22.92 -1.37 -5.03
C PRO A 259 21.58 -1.22 -4.30
N GLY A 260 21.46 -0.18 -3.47
CA GLY A 260 20.18 0.12 -2.83
C GLY A 260 19.11 0.15 -3.92
N ASN A 261 18.03 -0.62 -3.75
CA ASN A 261 16.92 -0.68 -4.70
C ASN A 261 16.12 0.64 -4.65
N VAL A 262 16.75 1.74 -5.07
CA VAL A 262 16.18 3.08 -5.18
C VAL A 262 15.14 3.03 -6.30
N GLY A 263 13.88 2.79 -5.93
CA GLY A 263 12.75 2.81 -6.86
C GLY A 263 11.79 1.62 -6.74
N GLN A 264 12.17 0.55 -6.04
CA GLN A 264 11.26 -0.56 -5.81
C GLN A 264 10.77 -0.57 -4.36
N ASN A 265 9.48 -0.30 -4.18
CA ASN A 265 8.82 -0.11 -2.89
C ASN A 265 8.53 -1.46 -2.20
N TRP A 266 9.57 -2.27 -1.98
CA TRP A 266 9.51 -3.65 -1.45
C TRP A 266 9.21 -3.75 0.07
N GLY A 267 8.46 -2.80 0.64
CA GLY A 267 8.14 -2.75 2.06
C GLY A 267 9.02 -1.76 2.83
N ARG A 268 8.37 -0.97 3.69
CA ARG A 268 8.79 0.33 4.24
C ARG A 268 10.03 0.37 5.14
N ASN A 269 10.55 1.60 5.21
CA ASN A 269 11.31 2.28 6.25
C ASN A 269 12.45 1.49 6.93
N ASN A 270 13.68 1.96 6.65
CA ASN A 270 14.96 1.63 7.29
C ASN A 270 15.01 1.73 8.84
N VAL A 271 13.88 1.86 9.54
CA VAL A 271 13.83 2.14 10.98
C VAL A 271 13.97 0.87 11.84
N ASP A 272 13.78 -0.32 11.29
CA ASP A 272 13.83 -1.58 12.06
C ASP A 272 15.14 -2.38 11.94
N PHE A 273 16.23 -1.76 11.46
CA PHE A 273 17.57 -2.30 11.71
C PHE A 273 18.09 -1.81 13.06
N LYS A 274 17.55 -2.37 14.14
CA LYS A 274 18.34 -2.52 15.37
C LYS A 274 18.79 -3.97 15.44
N LEU A 275 20.04 -4.19 15.02
CA LEU A 275 20.84 -5.35 15.42
C LEU A 275 20.95 -5.40 16.95
#